data_AF-A0A955T611-F1
#
_entry.id   AF-A0A955T611-F1
#
_cell.length_a   1.000
_cell.length_b   1.000
_cell.length_c   1.000
_cell.angle_alpha   90.00
_cell.angle_beta   90.00
_cell.angle_gamma   90.00
#
_symmetry.space_group_name_H-M   'P 1'
#
loop_
_entity.id
_entity.type
_entity.pdbx_description
1 polymer ?
#
loop_
_entity_poly.entity_id
_entity_poly.type
_entity_poly.pdbx_seq_one_letter_code
_entity_poly.pdbx_strand_id
1 'polypeptide(L)'
;GLMQRAKEFSSALAEFLQDRNFPKAWDRIQTHSKSREKRLQDFHRWFDAFRTLKAIHFLRDHEFGLFPLFPSVEMLLGRMGVETPFPFGDILPDDVDRQIEGLTFLRETMRRMKER
;
A
#
# COMPACT_ATOMS: atom_id res chain seq x y z
N GLY A 1 -16.68 -10.15 -12.74
CA GLY A 1 -15.40 -10.87 -12.57
C GLY A 1 -14.42 -10.04 -11.75
N LEU A 2 -13.30 -10.61 -11.29
CA LEU A 2 -12.32 -9.87 -10.47
C LEU A 2 -11.70 -8.67 -11.23
N MET A 3 -11.45 -8.81 -12.54
CA MET A 3 -11.00 -7.70 -13.39
C MET A 3 -11.99 -6.54 -13.48
N GLN A 4 -13.29 -6.85 -13.51
CA GLN A 4 -14.34 -5.82 -13.55
C GLN A 4 -14.34 -5.01 -12.25
N ARG A 5 -14.22 -5.67 -11.09
CA ARG A 5 -14.10 -4.99 -9.80
C ARG A 5 -12.81 -4.16 -9.70
N ALA A 6 -11.71 -4.67 -10.24
CA ALA A 6 -10.46 -3.91 -10.30
C ALA A 6 -10.66 -2.61 -11.10
N LYS A 7 -11.32 -2.68 -12.26
CA LYS A 7 -11.61 -1.52 -13.11
C LYS A 7 -12.57 -0.52 -12.46
N GLU A 8 -13.58 -1.00 -11.75
CA GLU A 8 -14.51 -0.17 -10.98
C GLU A 8 -13.81 0.59 -9.84
N PHE A 9 -12.78 -0.02 -9.24
CA PHE A 9 -11.98 0.63 -8.21
C PHE A 9 -10.96 1.62 -8.79
N SER A 10 -10.25 1.21 -9.84
CA SER A 10 -9.13 1.95 -10.42
C SER A 10 -8.88 1.45 -11.84
N SER A 11 -8.92 2.36 -12.82
CA SER A 11 -8.63 1.98 -14.20
C SER A 11 -7.18 1.55 -14.37
N ALA A 12 -6.26 2.24 -13.69
CA ALA A 12 -4.84 1.90 -13.67
C ALA A 12 -4.56 0.54 -13.01
N LEU A 13 -5.31 0.14 -11.98
CA LEU A 13 -5.19 -1.18 -11.37
C LEU A 13 -5.59 -2.28 -12.35
N ALA A 14 -6.68 -2.09 -13.08
CA ALA A 14 -7.12 -3.05 -14.08
C ALA A 14 -6.08 -3.20 -15.20
N GLU A 15 -5.53 -2.10 -15.70
CA GLU A 15 -4.45 -2.10 -16.69
C GLU A 15 -3.20 -2.83 -16.16
N PHE A 16 -2.73 -2.47 -14.97
CA PHE A 16 -1.59 -3.10 -14.32
C PHE A 16 -1.72 -4.63 -14.21
N LEU A 17 -2.90 -5.10 -13.82
CA LEU A 17 -3.21 -6.52 -13.68
C LEU A 17 -3.30 -7.22 -15.05
N GLN A 18 -3.89 -6.56 -16.03
CA GLN A 18 -3.99 -7.06 -17.40
C GLN A 18 -2.60 -7.29 -18.01
N ASP A 19 -1.71 -6.30 -17.89
CA ASP A 19 -0.32 -6.38 -18.40
C ASP A 19 0.49 -7.51 -17.79
N ARG A 20 0.14 -7.91 -16.56
CA ARG A 20 0.79 -9.01 -15.84
C ARG A 20 0.14 -10.36 -16.09
N ASN A 21 -0.76 -10.44 -17.07
CA ASN A 21 -1.52 -11.63 -17.40
C ASN A 21 -2.30 -12.18 -16.20
N PHE A 22 -2.79 -11.29 -15.32
CA PHE A 22 -3.55 -11.70 -14.14
C PHE A 22 -4.76 -12.58 -14.47
N PRO A 23 -5.58 -12.31 -15.51
CA PRO A 23 -6.72 -13.18 -15.81
C PRO A 23 -6.31 -14.66 -15.97
N LYS A 24 -5.27 -14.91 -16.77
CA LYS A 24 -4.72 -16.25 -16.99
C LYS A 24 -4.11 -16.86 -15.72
N ALA A 25 -3.40 -16.04 -14.94
CA ALA A 25 -2.83 -16.49 -13.66
C ALA A 25 -3.93 -16.84 -12.65
N TRP A 26 -5.00 -16.04 -12.59
CA TRP A 26 -6.14 -16.22 -11.72
C TRP A 26 -6.91 -17.49 -12.07
N ASP A 27 -7.17 -17.74 -13.36
CA ASP A 27 -7.80 -18.98 -13.82
C ASP A 27 -6.99 -20.20 -13.36
N ARG A 28 -5.66 -20.17 -13.56
CA ARG A 28 -4.76 -21.24 -13.09
C ARG A 28 -4.82 -21.42 -11.57
N ILE A 29 -4.78 -20.33 -10.81
CA ILE A 29 -4.89 -20.36 -9.34
C ILE A 29 -6.23 -20.99 -8.92
N GLN A 30 -7.34 -20.63 -9.58
CA GLN A 30 -8.65 -21.19 -9.30
C GLN A 30 -8.74 -22.69 -9.61
N THR A 31 -8.11 -23.16 -10.70
CA THR A 31 -8.09 -24.58 -11.07
C THR A 31 -7.29 -25.44 -10.10
N HIS A 32 -6.15 -24.96 -9.60
CA HIS A 32 -5.25 -25.76 -8.76
C HIS A 32 -5.52 -25.64 -7.25
N SER A 33 -6.21 -24.59 -6.80
CA SER A 33 -6.51 -24.36 -5.38
C SER A 33 -7.87 -24.96 -4.97
N LYS A 34 -7.83 -26.09 -4.28
CA LYS A 34 -9.01 -26.83 -3.79
C LYS A 34 -9.73 -26.17 -2.59
N SER A 35 -9.09 -25.20 -1.92
CA SER A 35 -9.69 -24.44 -0.82
C SER A 35 -9.47 -22.93 -0.99
N ARG A 36 -10.23 -22.13 -0.23
CA ARG A 36 -10.11 -20.68 -0.21
C ARG A 36 -8.75 -20.23 0.33
N GLU A 37 -8.26 -20.91 1.35
CA GLU A 37 -6.99 -20.65 2.03
C GLU A 37 -5.82 -20.90 1.06
N LYS A 38 -5.88 -22.02 0.34
CA LYS A 38 -4.85 -22.35 -0.66
C LYS A 38 -4.84 -21.33 -1.81
N ARG A 39 -6.03 -20.91 -2.25
CA ARG A 39 -6.20 -19.89 -3.29
C ARG A 39 -5.60 -18.56 -2.90
N LEU A 40 -5.83 -18.14 -1.65
CA LEU A 40 -5.27 -16.91 -1.11
C LEU A 40 -3.75 -17.00 -1.02
N GLN A 41 -3.21 -18.14 -0.57
CA GLN A 41 -1.77 -18.38 -0.52
C GLN A 41 -1.13 -18.33 -1.92
N ASP A 42 -1.73 -19.00 -2.91
CA ASP A 42 -1.24 -18.99 -4.29
C ASP A 42 -1.35 -17.60 -4.94
N PHE A 43 -2.40 -16.85 -4.61
CA PHE A 43 -2.50 -15.44 -4.96
C PHE A 43 -1.36 -14.62 -4.36
N HIS A 44 -1.07 -14.72 -3.06
CA HIS A 44 0.03 -13.97 -2.43
C HIS A 44 1.41 -14.39 -2.95
N ARG A 45 1.55 -15.65 -3.38
CA ARG A 45 2.76 -16.11 -4.06
C ARG A 45 2.90 -15.49 -5.45
N TRP A 46 1.80 -15.33 -6.17
CA TRP A 46 1.80 -14.65 -7.47
C TRP A 46 1.98 -13.13 -7.29
N PHE A 47 1.22 -12.49 -6.40
CA PHE A 47 1.28 -11.08 -6.05
C PHE A 47 2.24 -10.82 -4.89
N ASP A 48 3.50 -11.20 -5.11
CA ASP A 48 4.59 -11.06 -4.15
C ASP A 48 4.94 -9.59 -3.84
N ALA A 49 5.90 -9.38 -2.93
CA ALA A 49 6.37 -8.06 -2.54
C ALA A 49 6.92 -7.24 -3.72
N PHE A 50 7.49 -7.89 -4.73
CA PHE A 50 8.04 -7.21 -5.89
C PHE A 50 6.93 -6.71 -6.83
N ARG A 51 5.91 -7.52 -7.11
CA ARG A 51 4.73 -7.08 -7.86
C ARG A 51 3.93 -6.04 -7.09
N THR A 52 3.86 -6.15 -5.76
CA THR A 52 3.26 -5.14 -4.90
C THR A 52 3.96 -3.79 -5.06
N LEU A 53 5.30 -3.75 -4.98
CA LEU A 53 6.05 -2.51 -5.18
C LEU A 53 5.83 -1.93 -6.59
N LYS A 54 5.83 -2.78 -7.63
CA LYS A 54 5.51 -2.34 -8.99
C LYS A 54 4.09 -1.79 -9.11
N ALA A 55 3.12 -2.36 -8.40
CA ALA A 55 1.73 -1.90 -8.40
C ALA A 55 1.64 -0.52 -7.78
N ILE A 56 2.28 -0.32 -6.62
CA ILE A 56 2.33 0.99 -5.94
C ILE A 56 2.92 2.05 -6.87
N HIS A 57 4.06 1.78 -7.52
CA HIS A 57 4.66 2.72 -8.46
C HIS A 57 3.75 3.01 -9.67
N PHE A 58 3.18 1.96 -10.27
CA PHE A 58 2.30 2.14 -11.43
C PHE A 58 1.08 2.99 -11.09
N LEU A 59 0.40 2.69 -9.99
CA LEU A 59 -0.79 3.42 -9.53
C LEU A 59 -0.46 4.87 -9.17
N ARG A 60 0.69 5.12 -8.53
CA ARG A 60 1.21 6.47 -8.28
C ARG A 60 1.40 7.23 -9.58
N ASP A 61 2.02 6.61 -10.58
CA ASP A 61 2.42 7.29 -11.81
C ASP A 61 1.25 7.51 -12.79
N HIS A 62 0.17 6.73 -12.69
CA HIS A 62 -0.92 6.73 -13.67
C HIS A 62 -2.28 7.22 -13.15
N GLU A 63 -2.53 7.24 -11.84
CA GLU A 63 -3.86 7.61 -11.32
C GLU A 63 -3.82 8.47 -10.05
N PHE A 64 -3.00 8.10 -9.05
CA PHE A 64 -3.07 8.77 -7.74
C PHE A 64 -2.08 9.93 -7.56
N GLY A 65 -0.99 9.96 -8.31
CA GLY A 65 0.06 10.97 -8.18
C GLY A 65 1.00 10.73 -7.00
N LEU A 66 2.10 11.48 -6.98
CA LEU A 66 3.05 11.54 -5.87
C LEU A 66 2.64 12.66 -4.91
N PHE A 67 2.50 12.32 -3.62
CA PHE A 67 2.20 13.30 -2.57
C PHE A 67 3.45 13.61 -1.73
N PRO A 68 3.58 14.85 -1.19
CA PRO A 68 4.64 15.19 -0.26
C PRO A 68 4.65 14.26 0.96
N LEU A 69 5.82 13.75 1.34
CA LEU A 69 5.96 12.70 2.35
C LEU A 69 5.37 13.10 3.70
N PHE A 70 5.82 14.22 4.28
CA PHE A 70 5.45 14.57 5.66
C PHE A 70 3.96 14.88 5.84
N PRO A 71 3.31 15.71 4.99
CA PRO A 71 1.85 15.88 5.05
C PRO A 71 1.09 14.57 4.82
N SER A 72 1.59 13.67 3.97
CA SER A 72 0.96 12.37 3.72
C SER A 72 1.03 11.45 4.93
N VAL A 73 2.16 11.44 5.64
CA VAL A 73 2.35 10.69 6.89
C VAL A 73 1.41 11.23 7.97
N GLU A 74 1.30 12.55 8.13
CA GLU A 74 0.39 13.19 9.06
C GLU A 74 -1.07 12.80 8.80
N MET A 75 -1.51 12.93 7.54
CA MET A 75 -2.84 12.51 7.11
C MET A 75 -3.10 11.02 7.42
N LEU A 76 -2.12 10.15 7.16
CA LEU A 76 -2.25 8.72 7.40
C LEU A 76 -2.40 8.42 8.89
N LEU A 77 -1.59 9.04 9.75
CA LEU A 77 -1.69 8.90 11.21
C LEU A 77 -3.05 9.39 11.74
N GLY A 78 -3.52 10.54 11.25
CA GLY A 78 -4.85 11.05 11.60
C GLY A 78 -5.98 10.10 11.22
N ARG A 79 -5.92 9.47 10.03
CA ARG A 79 -6.89 8.43 9.63
C ARG A 79 -6.84 7.18 10.49
N MET A 80 -5.71 6.91 11.14
CA MET A 80 -5.54 5.82 12.09
C MET A 80 -5.94 6.20 13.53
N GLY A 81 -6.39 7.44 13.76
CA GLY A 81 -6.70 7.96 15.10
C GLY A 81 -5.47 8.21 15.96
N VAL A 82 -4.30 8.44 15.33
CA VAL A 82 -3.06 8.75 16.01
C VAL A 82 -2.79 10.25 15.89
N GLU A 83 -2.79 10.95 17.02
CA GLU A 83 -2.40 12.35 17.10
C GLU A 83 -0.88 12.49 16.99
N THR A 84 -0.44 13.43 16.15
CA THR A 84 0.98 13.75 15.98
C THR A 84 1.45 14.68 17.11
N PRO A 85 2.71 14.55 17.57
CA PRO A 85 3.25 15.42 18.62
C PRO A 85 3.43 16.88 18.17
N PHE A 86 3.51 17.10 16.85
CA PHE A 86 3.63 18.39 16.19
C PHE A 86 3.25 18.23 14.70
N PRO A 87 3.00 19.33 13.97
CA PRO A 87 2.72 19.28 12.52
C PRO A 87 3.92 18.74 11.75
N PHE A 88 3.73 17.62 11.06
CA PHE A 88 4.79 17.01 10.27
C PHE A 88 4.99 17.78 8.97
N GLY A 89 3.90 18.27 8.36
CA GLY A 89 3.95 18.95 7.06
C GLY A 89 4.78 20.23 7.00
N ASP A 90 4.77 21.03 8.05
CA ASP A 90 5.28 22.41 8.00
C ASP A 90 6.70 22.57 8.56
N ILE A 91 7.09 21.75 9.53
CA ILE A 91 8.28 21.98 10.37
C ILE A 91 9.43 21.03 10.00
N LEU A 92 9.11 19.82 9.53
CA LEU A 92 10.09 18.74 9.37
C LEU A 92 11.13 18.92 8.25
N PRO A 93 10.85 19.54 7.08
CA PRO A 93 11.80 19.51 5.98
C PRO A 93 13.18 20.12 6.29
N ASP A 94 13.24 21.16 7.13
CA ASP A 94 14.45 21.96 7.35
C ASP A 94 15.03 21.84 8.78
N ASP A 95 14.41 21.05 9.66
CA ASP A 95 14.83 20.87 11.06
C ASP A 95 15.15 19.40 11.37
N VAL A 96 16.45 19.10 11.46
CA VAL A 96 16.96 17.74 11.69
C VAL A 96 16.55 17.20 13.06
N ASP A 97 16.54 18.03 14.09
CA ASP A 97 16.16 17.60 15.44
C ASP A 97 14.68 17.19 15.45
N ARG A 98 13.82 17.97 14.77
CA ARG A 98 12.41 17.61 14.58
C ARG A 98 12.23 16.35 13.73
N GLN A 99 13.05 16.14 12.70
CA GLN A 99 13.04 14.87 11.95
C GLN A 99 13.34 13.67 12.83
N ILE A 100 14.32 13.79 13.73
CA ILE A 100 14.68 12.73 14.68
C ILE A 100 13.53 12.48 15.67
N GLU A 101 12.92 13.53 16.21
CA GLU A 101 11.73 13.43 17.08
C GLU A 101 10.57 12.71 16.36
N GLY A 102 10.27 13.12 15.12
CA GLY A 102 9.20 12.55 14.31
C GLY A 102 9.45 11.07 13.98
N LEU A 103 10.68 10.71 13.60
CA LEU A 103 11.06 9.31 13.35
C LEU A 103 11.00 8.45 14.62
N THR A 104 11.40 9.01 15.76
CA THR A 104 11.32 8.33 17.05
C THR A 104 9.86 8.05 17.43
N PHE A 105 9.01 9.06 17.31
CA PHE A 105 7.56 8.92 17.50
C PHE A 105 6.96 7.84 16.58
N LEU A 106 7.28 7.86 15.28
CA LEU A 106 6.79 6.86 14.32
C LEU A 106 7.23 5.45 14.71
N ARG A 107 8.48 5.27 15.14
CA ARG A 107 9.01 3.98 15.58
C ARG A 107 8.26 3.43 16.79
N GLU A 108 8.02 4.27 17.79
CA GLU A 108 7.29 3.88 19.00
C GLU A 108 5.82 3.55 18.71
N THR A 109 5.19 4.33 17.85
CA THR A 109 3.82 4.09 17.38
C THR A 109 3.71 2.75 16.65
N MET A 110 4.62 2.47 15.71
CA MET A 110 4.67 1.16 15.02
C MET A 110 4.90 -0.01 16.00
N ARG A 111 5.72 0.18 17.04
CA ARG A 111 5.95 -0.86 18.07
C ARG A 111 4.66 -1.16 18.83
N ARG A 112 3.97 -0.12 19.32
CA ARG A 112 2.67 -0.24 20.01
C ARG A 112 1.61 -0.91 19.16
N MET A 113 1.61 -0.68 17.84
CA MET A 113 0.68 -1.33 16.91
C MET A 113 0.95 -2.83 16.72
N LYS A 114 2.21 -3.28 16.84
CA LYS A 114 2.56 -4.71 16.72
C LYS A 114 2.26 -5.52 17.99
N GLU A 115 2.08 -4.84 19.13
CA GLU A 115 1.79 -5.45 20.43
C GLU A 115 0.27 -5.65 20.66
N ARG A 116 -0.57 -5.19 19.72
CA ARG A 116 -2.04 -5.35 19.73
C ARG A 116 -2.46 -6.53 18.85
#